data_AF-A0A372JEL9-F1
#
_entry.id   AF-A0A372JEL9-F1
#
_cell.length_a   1.000
_cell.length_b   1.000
_cell.length_c   1.000
_cell.angle_alpha   90.00
_cell.angle_beta   90.00
_cell.angle_gamma   90.00
#
_symmetry.space_group_name_H-M   'P 1'
#
loop_
_entity.id
_entity.type
_entity.pdbx_description
1 polymer ?
#
loop_
_entity_poly.entity_id
_entity_poly.type
_entity_poly.pdbx_seq_one_letter_code
_entity_poly.pdbx_strand_id
1 'polypeptide(L)'
;MLVAHGTWHGGALCLWAERSGPHTPAAGEAHPFATRDFTGTSYEPLVKGAMRIELAMALPSRGDRPLPSAELGPEPFDGTPELRSWRVPALVLEPFPAMALLQAAEHSGDVVPGSDLRFLCLVADEAVRLAGRGHVLPALLREDGDLVARWRPVVDEPARFRDLARAMPAACRAAEG
;
A
#
# COMPACT_ATOMS: atom_id res chain seq x y z
N MET A 1 8.00 -0.08 17.02
CA MET A 1 8.17 0.31 15.60
C MET A 1 6.87 0.06 14.87
N LEU A 2 6.49 0.99 13.98
CA LEU A 2 5.32 0.89 13.12
C LEU A 2 5.80 0.93 11.67
N VAL A 3 5.50 -0.11 10.89
CA VAL A 3 5.83 -0.16 9.46
C VAL A 3 4.56 0.08 8.67
N ALA A 4 4.47 1.17 7.92
CA ALA A 4 3.31 1.47 7.11
C ALA A 4 3.40 0.80 5.73
N HIS A 5 2.29 0.23 5.30
CA HIS A 5 2.14 -0.46 4.03
C HIS A 5 0.98 0.13 3.23
N GLY A 6 1.09 0.04 1.91
CA GLY A 6 0.09 0.55 0.99
C GLY A 6 -0.15 -0.35 -0.21
N THR A 7 -1.40 -0.44 -0.65
CA THR A 7 -1.77 -1.02 -1.94
C THR A 7 -2.83 -0.16 -2.62
N TRP A 8 -2.85 -0.18 -3.96
CA TRP A 8 -3.92 0.46 -4.73
C TRP A 8 -5.01 -0.58 -5.03
N HIS A 9 -6.18 -0.43 -4.43
CA HIS A 9 -7.28 -1.39 -4.54
C HIS A 9 -8.62 -0.65 -4.58
N GLY A 10 -9.55 -1.12 -5.42
CA GLY A 10 -10.85 -0.46 -5.60
C GLY A 10 -10.77 1.00 -6.03
N GLY A 11 -9.70 1.38 -6.77
CA GLY A 11 -9.50 2.75 -7.25
C GLY A 11 -8.93 3.74 -6.22
N ALA A 12 -8.49 3.28 -5.04
CA ALA A 12 -7.96 4.14 -3.99
C ALA A 12 -6.72 3.53 -3.30
N LEU A 13 -5.97 4.39 -2.61
CA LEU A 13 -4.89 3.95 -1.73
C LEU A 13 -5.46 3.36 -0.45
N CYS A 14 -5.21 2.08 -0.23
CA CYS A 14 -5.50 1.40 1.02
C CYS A 14 -4.24 1.31 1.87
N LEU A 15 -4.28 1.89 3.07
CA LEU A 15 -3.14 2.02 3.98
C LEU A 15 -3.37 1.21 5.26
N TRP A 16 -2.38 0.44 5.68
CA TRP A 16 -2.32 -0.19 7.00
C TRP A 16 -0.90 -0.10 7.54
N ALA A 17 -0.68 -0.64 8.73
CA ALA A 17 0.65 -0.79 9.28
C ALA A 17 0.83 -2.14 9.97
N GLU A 18 2.08 -2.57 10.10
CA GLU A 18 2.50 -3.66 10.97
C GLU A 18 3.16 -3.10 12.24
N ARG A 19 2.76 -3.63 13.40
CA ARG A 19 3.36 -3.28 14.69
C ARG A 19 4.40 -4.32 15.10
N SER A 20 5.58 -3.87 15.48
CA SER A 20 6.52 -4.71 16.23
C SER A 20 5.97 -4.95 17.65
N GLY A 21 5.90 -6.20 18.09
CA GLY A 21 5.47 -6.52 19.46
C GLY A 21 4.86 -7.91 19.60
N PRO A 22 4.47 -8.29 20.83
CA PRO A 22 3.84 -9.57 21.06
C PRO A 22 2.55 -9.69 20.25
N HIS A 23 2.42 -10.83 19.58
CA HIS A 23 1.23 -11.25 18.85
C HIS A 23 -0.01 -11.07 19.73
N THR A 24 -0.95 -10.24 19.31
CA THR A 24 -2.29 -10.29 19.89
C THR A 24 -3.05 -11.36 19.12
N PRO A 25 -3.50 -12.46 19.77
CA PRO A 25 -4.25 -13.51 19.08
C PRO A 25 -5.49 -12.88 18.47
N ALA A 26 -5.50 -12.78 17.15
CA ALA A 26 -6.67 -12.33 16.42
C ALA A 26 -7.59 -13.55 16.22
N ALA A 27 -8.90 -13.35 16.37
CA ALA A 27 -9.86 -14.42 16.14
C ALA A 27 -9.98 -14.72 14.63
N GLY A 28 -9.66 -15.95 14.23
CA GLY A 28 -9.78 -16.42 12.83
C GLY A 28 -8.68 -15.90 11.91
N GLU A 29 -9.04 -15.55 10.67
CA GLU A 29 -8.10 -15.17 9.59
C GLU A 29 -7.57 -13.73 9.69
N ALA A 30 -7.68 -13.06 10.83
CA ALA A 30 -7.22 -11.68 10.98
C ALA A 30 -5.69 -11.63 11.12
N HIS A 31 -5.04 -10.74 10.37
CA HIS A 31 -3.59 -10.61 10.37
C HIS A 31 -3.10 -10.03 11.71
N PRO A 32 -2.34 -10.78 12.52
CA PRO A 32 -2.09 -10.45 13.91
C PRO A 32 -1.14 -9.27 14.14
N PHE A 33 -0.34 -8.91 13.14
CA PHE A 33 0.55 -7.74 13.20
C PHE A 33 -0.11 -6.49 12.64
N ALA A 34 -1.19 -6.66 11.86
CA ALA A 34 -1.77 -5.58 11.11
C ALA A 34 -2.60 -4.67 12.01
N THR A 35 -2.50 -3.38 11.74
CA THR A 35 -3.28 -2.34 12.38
C THR A 35 -3.61 -1.25 11.36
N ARG A 36 -4.68 -0.53 11.63
CA ARG A 36 -5.03 0.71 10.92
C ARG A 36 -5.01 1.92 11.84
N ASP A 37 -4.36 1.79 12.99
CA ASP A 37 -4.28 2.83 14.01
C ASP A 37 -2.91 3.51 13.97
N PHE A 38 -2.95 4.75 13.49
CA PHE A 38 -1.83 5.68 13.35
C PHE A 38 -1.88 6.81 14.41
N THR A 39 -2.68 6.67 15.47
CA THR A 39 -2.82 7.71 16.51
C THR A 39 -1.47 8.02 17.15
N GLY A 40 -1.17 9.30 17.33
CA GLY A 40 0.09 9.79 17.89
C GLY A 40 1.27 9.78 16.90
N THR A 41 1.02 9.48 15.62
CA THR A 41 2.05 9.51 14.57
C THR A 41 1.88 10.68 13.62
N SER A 42 2.91 10.98 12.83
CA SER A 42 2.88 11.96 11.75
C SER A 42 1.83 11.66 10.66
N TYR A 43 1.36 10.42 10.55
CA TYR A 43 0.32 10.03 9.60
C TYR A 43 -1.09 10.34 10.12
N GLU A 44 -1.30 10.50 11.43
CA GLU A 44 -2.62 10.75 12.04
C GLU A 44 -3.44 11.86 11.34
N PRO A 45 -2.90 13.08 11.09
CA PRO A 45 -3.66 14.12 10.42
C PRO A 45 -4.02 13.78 8.97
N LEU A 46 -3.22 12.95 8.30
CA LEU A 46 -3.38 12.57 6.89
C LEU A 46 -4.42 11.46 6.72
N VAL A 47 -4.63 10.64 7.74
CA VAL A 47 -5.58 9.52 7.71
C VAL A 47 -6.89 9.84 8.43
N LYS A 48 -7.04 11.06 8.94
CA LYS A 48 -8.22 11.49 9.68
C LYS A 48 -9.49 11.44 8.81
N GLY A 49 -10.49 10.71 9.28
CA GLY A 49 -11.77 10.55 8.58
C GLY A 49 -11.74 9.52 7.45
N ALA A 50 -10.62 8.83 7.23
CA ALA A 50 -10.52 7.77 6.24
C ALA A 50 -11.50 6.63 6.54
N MET A 51 -12.09 6.08 5.47
CA MET A 51 -12.98 4.92 5.56
C MET A 51 -12.19 3.70 6.04
N ARG A 52 -12.81 2.89 6.90
CA ARG A 52 -12.20 1.69 7.49
C ARG A 52 -12.72 0.46 6.77
N ILE A 53 -11.81 -0.39 6.31
CA ILE A 53 -12.12 -1.64 5.61
C ILE A 53 -11.28 -2.80 6.15
N GLU A 54 -11.63 -4.01 5.72
CA GLU A 54 -10.78 -5.20 5.85
C GLU A 54 -10.46 -5.69 4.44
N LEU A 55 -9.18 -5.83 4.12
CA LEU A 55 -8.70 -6.38 2.85
C LEU A 55 -8.41 -7.86 3.00
N ALA A 56 -8.89 -8.69 2.07
CA ALA A 56 -8.38 -10.04 1.91
C ALA A 56 -7.05 -9.97 1.15
N MET A 57 -5.98 -10.47 1.75
CA MET A 57 -4.63 -10.41 1.19
C MET A 57 -3.95 -11.77 1.20
N ALA A 58 -3.38 -12.16 0.06
CA ALA A 58 -2.53 -13.33 -0.06
C ALA A 58 -1.12 -13.01 0.46
N LEU A 59 -0.83 -13.38 1.71
CA LEU A 59 0.42 -13.03 2.41
C LEU A 59 1.31 -14.25 2.69
N PRO A 60 2.64 -14.09 2.65
CA PRO A 60 3.59 -15.13 3.01
C PRO A 60 3.32 -15.65 4.42
N SER A 61 3.21 -16.97 4.56
CA SER A 61 2.79 -17.65 5.78
C SER A 61 3.63 -18.89 6.04
N ARG A 62 3.76 -19.23 7.33
CA ARG A 62 4.31 -20.49 7.83
C ARG A 62 3.24 -21.20 8.64
N GLY A 63 2.61 -22.20 8.04
CA GLY A 63 1.47 -22.89 8.64
C GLY A 63 0.28 -21.94 8.82
N ASP A 64 -0.20 -21.79 10.05
CA ASP A 64 -1.32 -20.93 10.41
C ASP A 64 -0.90 -19.52 10.83
N ARG A 65 0.30 -19.07 10.43
CA ARG A 65 0.86 -17.77 10.85
C ARG A 65 1.39 -16.99 9.66
N PRO A 66 1.09 -15.70 9.53
CA PRO A 66 1.74 -14.87 8.53
C PRO A 66 3.16 -14.53 8.98
N LEU A 67 4.03 -14.32 8.01
CA LEU A 67 5.38 -13.83 8.26
C LEU A 67 5.36 -12.30 8.41
N PRO A 68 6.14 -11.72 9.33
CA PRO A 68 6.30 -10.28 9.41
C PRO A 68 6.96 -9.73 8.13
N SER A 69 6.69 -8.48 7.81
CA SER A 69 7.43 -7.75 6.76
C SER A 69 8.94 -7.73 7.03
N ALA A 70 9.74 -7.64 5.96
CA ALA A 70 11.20 -7.66 6.06
C ALA A 70 11.75 -6.48 6.88
N GLU A 71 11.05 -5.34 6.85
CA GLU A 71 11.37 -4.13 7.61
C GLU A 71 11.29 -4.34 9.13
N LEU A 72 10.52 -5.33 9.59
CA LEU A 72 10.49 -5.75 11.00
C LEU A 72 11.68 -6.64 11.41
N GLY A 73 12.51 -7.07 10.46
CA GLY A 73 13.67 -7.94 10.71
C GLY A 73 13.27 -9.30 11.29
N PRO A 74 12.38 -10.08 10.62
CA PRO A 74 11.94 -11.36 11.14
C PRO A 74 13.10 -12.35 11.30
N GLU A 75 12.98 -13.24 12.29
CA GLU A 75 13.95 -14.33 12.43
C GLU A 75 13.98 -15.17 11.15
N PRO A 76 15.18 -15.54 10.66
CA PRO A 76 15.29 -16.48 9.55
C PRO A 76 14.56 -17.78 9.86
N PHE A 77 13.86 -18.33 8.87
CA PHE A 77 13.23 -19.64 9.01
C PHE A 77 13.62 -20.52 7.84
N ASP A 78 13.70 -21.82 8.11
CA ASP A 78 13.95 -22.83 7.10
C ASP A 78 12.63 -23.20 6.39
N GLY A 79 12.62 -23.07 5.06
CA GLY A 79 11.52 -23.49 4.20
C GLY A 79 11.03 -22.41 3.23
N THR A 80 10.19 -22.83 2.28
CA THR A 80 9.53 -21.90 1.37
C THR A 80 8.20 -21.45 1.98
N PRO A 81 7.96 -20.14 2.13
CA PRO A 81 6.66 -19.67 2.61
C PRO A 81 5.56 -20.00 1.60
N GLU A 82 4.36 -20.30 2.11
CA GLU A 82 3.16 -20.42 1.29
C GLU A 82 2.35 -19.13 1.36
N LEU A 83 1.60 -18.82 0.29
CA LEU A 83 0.65 -17.71 0.33
C LEU A 83 -0.66 -18.21 0.93
N ARG A 84 -1.16 -17.50 1.94
CA ARG A 84 -2.50 -17.72 2.52
C ARG A 84 -3.28 -16.42 2.55
N SER A 85 -4.59 -16.53 2.49
CA SER A 85 -5.47 -15.38 2.64
C SER A 85 -5.53 -14.94 4.11
N TRP A 86 -5.37 -13.63 4.32
CA TRP A 86 -5.46 -12.97 5.61
C TRP A 86 -6.32 -11.72 5.50
N ARG A 87 -7.12 -11.44 6.53
CA ARG A 87 -7.87 -10.19 6.66
C ARG A 87 -7.00 -9.13 7.30
N VAL A 88 -6.75 -8.05 6.57
CA VAL A 88 -5.90 -6.93 6.97
C VAL A 88 -6.77 -5.68 7.19
N PRO A 89 -6.83 -5.13 8.41
CA PRO A 89 -7.52 -3.87 8.66
C PRO A 89 -6.79 -2.74 7.93
N ALA A 90 -7.50 -1.97 7.12
CA ALA A 90 -6.93 -0.87 6.34
C ALA A 90 -7.79 0.40 6.37
N LEU A 91 -7.18 1.51 5.97
CA LEU A 91 -7.81 2.80 5.73
C LEU A 91 -7.84 3.09 4.23
N VAL A 92 -8.99 3.44 3.68
CA VAL A 92 -9.11 3.94 2.31
C VAL A 92 -8.95 5.44 2.32
N LEU A 93 -7.93 5.93 1.63
CA LEU A 93 -7.61 7.35 1.55
C LEU A 93 -8.23 7.97 0.30
N GLU A 94 -8.88 9.11 0.50
CA GLU A 94 -9.30 10.00 -0.57
C GLU A 94 -8.09 10.51 -1.36
N PRO A 95 -8.25 10.91 -2.64
CA PRO A 95 -7.12 11.23 -3.53
C PRO A 95 -6.16 12.28 -2.98
N PHE A 96 -6.66 13.36 -2.37
CA PHE A 96 -5.81 14.44 -1.83
C PHE A 96 -5.00 13.99 -0.59
N PRO A 97 -5.63 13.42 0.46
CA PRO A 97 -4.87 12.82 1.56
C PRO A 97 -3.89 11.73 1.13
N ALA A 98 -4.27 10.88 0.15
CA ALA A 98 -3.39 9.84 -0.38
C ALA A 98 -2.11 10.44 -0.98
N MET A 99 -2.23 11.44 -1.85
CA MET A 99 -1.07 12.13 -2.43
C MET A 99 -0.25 12.86 -1.37
N ALA A 100 -0.89 13.53 -0.41
CA ALA A 100 -0.18 14.20 0.68
C ALA A 100 0.64 13.22 1.53
N LEU A 101 0.09 12.03 1.79
CA LEU A 101 0.79 10.96 2.49
C LEU A 101 1.95 10.41 1.67
N LEU A 102 1.76 10.12 0.38
CA LEU A 102 2.83 9.59 -0.47
C LEU A 102 4.01 10.56 -0.60
N GLN A 103 3.77 11.88 -0.64
CA GLN A 103 4.87 12.87 -0.65
C GLN A 103 5.59 13.00 0.72
N ALA A 104 4.91 12.67 1.82
CA ALA A 104 5.44 12.83 3.18
C ALA A 104 6.09 11.55 3.74
N ALA A 105 5.71 10.37 3.23
CA ALA A 105 5.97 9.07 3.84
C ALA A 105 7.45 8.78 4.12
N GLU A 106 8.35 9.11 3.20
CA GLU A 106 9.80 8.88 3.39
C GLU A 106 10.46 9.86 4.37
N HIS A 107 9.78 10.95 4.70
CA HIS A 107 10.28 12.01 5.59
C HIS A 107 9.76 11.87 7.03
N SER A 108 8.88 10.91 7.29
CA SER A 108 8.35 10.62 8.62
C SER A 108 9.32 9.77 9.43
N GLY A 109 9.83 10.30 10.55
CA GLY A 109 10.80 9.59 11.40
C GLY A 109 10.18 8.57 12.36
N ASP A 110 8.86 8.61 12.55
CA ASP A 110 8.12 7.83 13.55
C ASP A 110 7.34 6.63 12.95
N VAL A 111 7.22 6.59 11.62
CA VAL A 111 6.58 5.50 10.87
C VAL A 111 7.52 5.09 9.73
N VAL A 112 7.87 3.81 9.67
CA VAL A 112 8.76 3.28 8.64
C VAL A 112 7.93 2.90 7.41
N PRO A 113 8.13 3.51 6.23
CA PRO A 113 7.43 3.05 5.04
C PRO A 113 8.02 1.71 4.56
N GLY A 114 7.15 0.71 4.38
CA GLY A 114 7.49 -0.57 3.76
C GLY A 114 7.83 -0.41 2.28
N SER A 115 8.45 -1.43 1.70
CA SER A 115 8.85 -1.43 0.27
C SER A 115 7.68 -1.14 -0.69
N ASP A 116 6.47 -1.63 -0.39
CA ASP A 116 5.26 -1.32 -1.15
C ASP A 116 4.89 0.17 -1.11
N LEU A 117 4.86 0.79 0.07
CA LEU A 117 4.53 2.19 0.24
C LEU A 117 5.60 3.08 -0.40
N ARG A 118 6.89 2.74 -0.25
CA ARG A 118 7.99 3.44 -0.94
C ARG A 118 7.85 3.35 -2.46
N PHE A 119 7.48 2.18 -2.98
CA PHE A 119 7.19 2.03 -4.41
C PHE A 119 6.05 2.95 -4.85
N LEU A 120 4.97 3.05 -4.07
CA LEU A 120 3.86 3.96 -4.36
C LEU A 120 4.28 5.44 -4.26
N CYS A 121 5.23 5.81 -3.40
CA CYS A 121 5.81 7.15 -3.36
C CYS A 121 6.53 7.47 -4.69
N LEU A 122 7.32 6.53 -5.22
CA LEU A 122 7.97 6.70 -6.54
C LEU A 122 6.95 6.86 -7.68
N VAL A 123 5.82 6.13 -7.62
CA VAL A 123 4.73 6.27 -8.59
C VAL A 123 4.06 7.65 -8.47
N ALA A 124 3.84 8.13 -7.24
CA ALA A 124 3.26 9.45 -6.98
C ALA A 124 4.16 10.58 -7.50
N ASP A 125 5.46 10.52 -7.27
CA ASP A 125 6.42 11.50 -7.79
C ASP A 125 6.42 11.52 -9.33
N GLU A 126 6.34 10.36 -9.97
CA GLU A 126 6.24 10.27 -11.43
C GLU A 126 4.92 10.85 -11.96
N ALA A 127 3.81 10.63 -11.26
CA ALA A 127 2.52 11.24 -11.59
C ALA A 127 2.56 12.78 -11.45
N VAL A 128 3.16 13.30 -10.38
CA VAL A 128 3.38 14.75 -10.17
C VAL A 128 4.26 15.32 -11.28
N ARG A 129 5.36 14.64 -11.63
CA ARG A 129 6.26 15.05 -12.72
C ARG A 129 5.52 15.16 -14.06
N LEU A 130 4.74 14.15 -14.41
CA LEU A 130 3.98 14.14 -15.66
C LEU A 130 2.91 15.22 -15.68
N ALA A 131 2.14 15.36 -14.60
CA ALA A 131 1.09 16.38 -14.49
C ALA A 131 1.69 17.80 -14.55
N GLY A 132 2.77 18.05 -13.82
CA GLY A 132 3.46 19.35 -13.81
C GLY A 132 4.06 19.75 -15.15
N ARG A 133 4.38 18.78 -16.02
CA ARG A 133 4.85 19.00 -17.40
C ARG A 133 3.72 19.05 -18.43
N GLY A 134 2.47 18.86 -18.02
CA GLY A 134 1.33 18.75 -18.94
C GLY A 134 1.36 17.49 -19.80
N HIS A 135 2.10 16.46 -19.39
CA HIS A 135 2.16 15.16 -20.08
C HIS A 135 0.97 14.27 -19.67
N VAL A 136 -0.23 14.82 -19.73
CA VAL A 136 -1.48 14.12 -19.44
C VAL A 136 -2.52 14.49 -20.48
N LEU A 137 -3.30 13.49 -20.92
CA LEU A 137 -4.41 13.70 -21.86
C LEU A 137 -5.72 13.31 -21.20
N PRO A 138 -6.81 14.06 -21.45
CA PRO A 138 -8.13 13.64 -20.99
C PRO A 138 -8.54 12.39 -21.77
N ALA A 139 -9.14 11.42 -21.07
CA ALA A 139 -9.67 10.22 -21.66
C ALA A 139 -10.99 9.82 -20.97
N LEU A 140 -11.86 9.16 -21.72
CA LEU A 140 -12.98 8.41 -21.17
C LEU A 140 -12.56 6.96 -21.05
N LEU A 141 -12.59 6.43 -19.83
CA LEU A 141 -12.31 5.03 -19.53
C LEU A 141 -13.60 4.32 -19.15
N ARG A 142 -13.63 3.00 -19.30
CA ARG A 142 -14.66 2.16 -18.71
C ARG A 142 -14.14 1.59 -17.40
N GLU A 143 -14.80 1.92 -16.31
CA GLU A 143 -14.53 1.40 -14.96
C GLU A 143 -15.86 0.86 -14.44
N ASP A 144 -15.90 -0.41 -14.01
CA ASP A 144 -17.12 -1.10 -13.54
C ASP A 144 -18.35 -0.99 -14.46
N GLY A 145 -18.10 -0.91 -15.77
CA GLY A 145 -19.14 -0.78 -16.80
C GLY A 145 -19.52 0.66 -17.15
N ASP A 146 -19.18 1.62 -16.28
CA ASP A 146 -19.49 3.05 -16.43
C ASP A 146 -18.38 3.81 -17.15
N LEU A 147 -18.76 4.87 -17.88
CA LEU A 147 -17.80 5.78 -18.49
C LEU A 147 -17.33 6.81 -17.48
N VAL A 148 -16.02 6.88 -17.26
CA VAL A 148 -15.41 7.81 -16.31
C VAL A 148 -14.33 8.66 -16.98
N ALA A 149 -14.38 9.96 -16.72
CA ALA A 149 -13.35 10.90 -17.17
C ALA A 149 -12.10 10.77 -16.29
N ARG A 150 -10.96 10.50 -16.94
CA ARG A 150 -9.66 10.31 -16.29
C ARG A 150 -8.57 11.03 -17.06
N TRP A 151 -7.52 11.44 -16.34
CA TRP A 151 -6.27 11.88 -16.95
C TRP A 151 -5.39 10.67 -17.22
N ARG A 152 -4.95 10.50 -18.47
CA ARG A 152 -4.01 9.45 -18.84
C ARG A 152 -2.60 10.02 -18.96
N PRO A 153 -1.59 9.35 -18.37
CA PRO A 153 -0.21 9.77 -18.54
C PRO A 153 0.22 9.58 -20.00
N VAL A 154 0.91 10.59 -20.54
CA VAL A 154 1.66 10.47 -21.80
C VAL A 154 3.08 10.05 -21.44
N VAL A 155 3.36 8.76 -21.59
CA VAL A 155 4.67 8.18 -21.24
C VAL A 155 5.65 8.46 -22.37
N ASP A 156 6.62 9.33 -22.10
CA ASP A 156 7.74 9.68 -22.98
C ASP A 156 8.90 8.67 -22.90
N GLU A 157 9.05 7.99 -21.74
CA GLU A 157 10.09 7.00 -21.49
C GLU A 157 9.52 5.59 -21.17
N PRO A 158 9.02 4.84 -22.17
CA PRO A 158 8.31 3.59 -21.93
C PRO A 158 9.19 2.48 -21.32
N ALA A 159 10.51 2.54 -21.48
CA ALA A 159 11.43 1.61 -20.82
C ALA A 159 11.43 1.79 -19.29
N ARG A 160 11.54 3.04 -18.82
CA ARG A 160 11.51 3.38 -17.40
C ARG A 160 10.22 2.91 -16.72
N PHE A 161 9.07 3.04 -17.39
CA PHE A 161 7.79 2.53 -16.86
C PHE A 161 7.72 1.01 -16.81
N ARG A 162 8.30 0.30 -17.78
CA ARG A 162 8.40 -1.17 -17.72
C ARG A 162 9.31 -1.63 -16.58
N ASP A 163 10.39 -0.91 -16.34
CA ASP A 163 11.31 -1.20 -15.24
C ASP A 163 10.63 -0.94 -13.89
N LEU A 164 9.88 0.16 -13.76
CA LEU A 164 9.06 0.44 -12.58
C LEU A 164 8.02 -0.66 -12.35
N ALA A 165 7.28 -1.07 -13.40
CA ALA A 165 6.30 -2.15 -13.29
C ALA A 165 6.95 -3.49 -12.88
N ARG A 166 8.15 -3.80 -13.39
CA ARG A 166 8.91 -4.99 -13.02
C ARG A 166 9.41 -4.95 -11.58
N ALA A 167 9.75 -3.76 -11.09
CA ALA A 167 10.20 -3.53 -9.72
C ALA A 167 9.06 -3.50 -8.69
N MET A 168 7.80 -3.48 -9.12
CA MET A 168 6.64 -3.41 -8.22
C MET A 168 6.65 -4.57 -7.20
N PRO A 169 6.74 -4.26 -5.90
CA PRO A 169 6.72 -5.25 -4.82
C PRO A 169 5.47 -6.14 -4.89
N ALA A 170 5.61 -7.40 -4.48
CA ALA A 170 4.50 -8.36 -4.50
C ALA A 170 3.32 -7.90 -3.61
N ALA A 171 3.60 -7.22 -2.50
CA ALA A 171 2.57 -6.68 -1.60
C ALA A 171 1.64 -5.66 -2.27
N CYS A 172 2.10 -4.91 -3.28
CA CYS A 172 1.25 -4.01 -4.08
C CYS A 172 0.19 -4.75 -4.92
N ARG A 173 0.31 -6.08 -5.07
CA ARG A 173 -0.63 -6.93 -5.83
C ARG A 173 -1.20 -8.07 -4.98
N ALA A 174 -1.06 -7.98 -3.66
CA ALA A 174 -1.45 -9.06 -2.75
C ALA A 174 -2.93 -8.99 -2.33
N ALA A 175 -3.60 -7.85 -2.52
CA ALA A 175 -5.04 -7.74 -2.29
C ALA A 175 -5.80 -8.60 -3.32
N GLU A 176 -6.76 -9.38 -2.83
CA GLU A 176 -7.63 -10.22 -3.66
C GLU A 176 -8.81 -9.40 -4.19
N GLY A 177 -9.17 -9.62 -5.45
CA GLY A 177 -10.23 -8.89 -6.17
C GLY A 177 -9.70 -8.11 -7.36
#